data_AF-A0A2A4TUU0-F1
#
_entry.id   AF-A0A2A4TUU0-F1
#
_cell.length_a   1.000
_cell.length_b   1.000
_cell.length_c   1.000
_cell.angle_alpha   90.00
_cell.angle_beta   90.00
_cell.angle_gamma   90.00
#
_symmetry.space_group_name_H-M   'P 1'
#
loop_
_entity.id
_entity.type
_entity.pdbx_description
1 polymer ?
#
loop_
_entity_poly.entity_id
_entity_poly.type
_entity_poly.pdbx_seq_one_letter_code
_entity_poly.pdbx_strand_id
1 'polypeptide(L)'
;MLNFGIDFLYQPSRALDLVNKDPRAALRASAGVYALFLVTAALFYTLKPDGFPPIPGAELNIPEHGLLFWIKVQAWSPILLAVWIAAAGWFGRLLGSGKLAIRLPAAVAAAIIPLLLIVVYNSAQMHRAIFGLCWVGLIAVMVPGFRRVSQEDWLRLTACLAGLHAAAIVLLIPFTIAVVARSPRAYHAVEFVMLFWVLGLATFSVRRILNIATARAFSAVFLSLITQILFVFSMHLLGVLPKEVLKALMAA
;
A
#
# COMPACT_ATOMS: atom_id res chain seq x y z
N MET A 1 -8.24 -7.31 -20.77
CA MET A 1 -8.12 -6.82 -19.37
C MET A 1 -7.92 -7.98 -18.40
N LEU A 2 -8.74 -9.04 -18.40
CA LEU A 2 -8.59 -10.22 -17.52
C LEU A 2 -7.22 -10.91 -17.59
N ASN A 3 -6.60 -10.98 -18.78
CA ASN A 3 -5.29 -11.63 -18.91
C ASN A 3 -4.17 -10.91 -18.13
N PHE A 4 -4.24 -9.59 -17.93
CA PHE A 4 -3.17 -8.85 -17.25
C PHE A 4 -3.05 -9.25 -15.78
N GLY A 5 -4.16 -9.31 -15.04
CA GLY A 5 -4.15 -9.71 -13.63
C GLY A 5 -3.72 -11.17 -13.44
N ILE A 6 -4.21 -12.07 -14.29
CA ILE A 6 -3.85 -13.50 -14.27
C ILE A 6 -2.36 -13.67 -14.60
N ASP A 7 -1.87 -13.01 -15.66
CA ASP A 7 -0.46 -13.03 -16.03
C ASP A 7 0.39 -12.47 -14.89
N PHE A 8 -0.05 -11.42 -14.19
CA PHE A 8 0.71 -10.85 -13.07
C PHE A 8 0.87 -11.82 -11.89
N LEU A 9 -0.12 -12.70 -11.66
CA LEU A 9 -0.12 -13.67 -10.57
C LEU A 9 0.68 -14.93 -10.90
N TYR A 10 0.47 -15.47 -12.09
CA TYR A 10 1.03 -16.79 -12.46
C TYR A 10 2.26 -16.68 -13.35
N GLN A 11 2.41 -15.59 -14.09
CA GLN A 11 3.51 -15.35 -15.05
C GLN A 11 4.07 -13.92 -14.93
N PRO A 12 4.52 -13.48 -13.73
CA PRO A 12 4.84 -12.08 -13.46
C PRO A 12 5.89 -11.50 -14.42
N SER A 13 6.81 -12.33 -14.92
CA SER A 13 7.77 -11.92 -15.97
C SER A 13 7.07 -11.45 -17.25
N ARG A 14 6.06 -12.20 -17.73
CA ARG A 14 5.30 -11.87 -18.94
C ARG A 14 4.49 -10.59 -18.76
N ALA A 15 3.88 -10.42 -17.59
CA ALA A 15 3.15 -9.19 -17.27
C ALA A 15 4.09 -7.97 -17.25
N LEU A 16 5.32 -8.12 -16.74
CA LEU A 16 6.33 -7.07 -16.79
C LEU A 16 6.85 -6.79 -18.20
N ASP A 17 6.97 -7.80 -19.06
CA ASP A 17 7.35 -7.58 -20.46
C ASP A 17 6.29 -6.74 -21.19
N LEU A 18 5.00 -6.96 -20.89
CA LEU A 18 3.90 -6.11 -21.38
C LEU A 18 3.99 -4.68 -20.82
N VAL A 19 4.28 -4.53 -19.52
CA VAL A 19 4.48 -3.22 -18.88
C VAL A 19 5.65 -2.45 -19.51
N ASN A 20 6.74 -3.14 -19.85
CA ASN A 20 7.90 -2.53 -20.49
C ASN A 20 7.63 -2.17 -21.96
N LYS A 21 6.86 -3.00 -22.68
CA LYS A 21 6.54 -2.78 -24.09
C LYS A 21 5.52 -1.66 -24.30
N ASP A 22 4.46 -1.61 -23.49
CA ASP A 22 3.44 -0.55 -23.54
C ASP A 22 2.94 -0.18 -22.13
N PRO A 23 3.64 0.74 -21.43
CA PRO A 23 3.28 1.16 -20.08
C PRO A 23 1.87 1.77 -19.99
N ARG A 24 1.37 2.39 -21.05
CA ARG A 24 0.05 3.08 -21.05
C ARG A 24 -1.10 2.09 -21.20
N ALA A 25 -0.94 1.07 -22.05
CA ALA A 25 -1.92 -0.02 -22.12
C ALA A 25 -1.93 -0.83 -20.82
N ALA A 26 -0.75 -1.12 -20.26
CA ALA A 26 -0.64 -1.81 -18.98
C ALA A 26 -1.30 -1.01 -17.83
N LEU A 27 -1.08 0.31 -17.78
CA LEU A 27 -1.73 1.17 -16.79
C LEU A 27 -3.26 1.16 -16.89
N ARG A 28 -3.81 1.17 -18.12
CA ARG A 28 -5.26 1.07 -18.32
C ARG A 28 -5.80 -0.28 -17.85
N ALA A 29 -5.08 -1.36 -18.14
CA ALA A 29 -5.46 -2.70 -17.68
C ALA A 29 -5.38 -2.81 -16.15
N SER A 30 -4.32 -2.31 -15.53
CA SER A 30 -4.14 -2.33 -14.08
C SER A 30 -5.13 -1.42 -13.35
N ALA A 31 -5.52 -0.29 -13.94
CA ALA A 31 -6.58 0.57 -13.41
C ALA A 31 -7.92 -0.18 -13.38
N GLY A 32 -8.23 -0.98 -14.40
CA GLY A 32 -9.40 -1.86 -14.42
C GLY A 32 -9.35 -2.93 -13.31
N VAL A 33 -8.20 -3.58 -13.13
CA VAL A 33 -7.97 -4.52 -12.01
C VAL A 33 -8.17 -3.84 -10.67
N TYR A 34 -7.60 -2.65 -10.50
CA TYR A 34 -7.71 -1.90 -9.25
C TYR A 34 -9.13 -1.44 -8.96
N ALA A 35 -9.86 -0.95 -9.98
CA ALA A 35 -11.28 -0.59 -9.83
C ALA A 35 -12.14 -1.80 -9.43
N LEU A 36 -11.90 -2.96 -10.04
CA LEU A 36 -12.56 -4.21 -9.66
C LEU A 36 -12.24 -4.60 -8.22
N PHE A 37 -10.98 -4.44 -7.79
CA PHE A 37 -10.59 -4.65 -6.40
C PHE A 37 -11.38 -3.75 -5.45
N LEU A 38 -11.49 -2.44 -5.71
CA LEU A 38 -12.24 -1.53 -4.83
C LEU A 38 -13.70 -1.95 -4.66
N VAL A 39 -14.36 -2.34 -5.76
CA VAL A 39 -15.76 -2.79 -5.73
C VAL A 39 -15.90 -4.09 -4.95
N THR A 40 -15.07 -5.09 -5.27
CA THR A 40 -15.13 -6.41 -4.62
C THR A 40 -14.74 -6.35 -3.16
N ALA A 41 -13.76 -5.51 -2.78
CA ALA A 41 -13.41 -5.26 -1.39
C ALA A 41 -14.56 -4.60 -0.62
N ALA A 42 -15.17 -3.54 -1.15
CA ALA A 42 -16.31 -2.89 -0.50
C ALA A 42 -17.47 -3.87 -0.27
N LEU A 43 -17.78 -4.71 -1.27
CA LEU A 43 -18.80 -5.75 -1.14
C LEU A 43 -18.42 -6.80 -0.10
N PHE A 44 -17.18 -7.31 -0.14
CA PHE A 44 -16.69 -8.29 0.80
C PHE A 44 -16.81 -7.81 2.25
N TYR A 45 -16.30 -6.62 2.55
CA TYR A 45 -16.37 -6.08 3.92
C TYR A 45 -17.78 -5.68 4.35
N THR A 46 -18.68 -5.39 3.41
CA THR A 46 -20.11 -5.19 3.71
C THR A 46 -20.79 -6.48 4.14
N LEU A 47 -20.37 -7.63 3.59
CA LEU A 47 -20.95 -8.95 3.86
C LEU A 47 -20.22 -9.71 4.97
N LYS A 48 -19.00 -9.29 5.31
CA LYS A 48 -18.19 -9.87 6.38
C LYS A 48 -18.89 -9.64 7.73
N PRO A 49 -19.09 -10.69 8.55
CA PRO A 49 -19.67 -10.55 9.88
C PRO A 49 -18.88 -9.59 10.76
N ASP A 50 -19.58 -8.78 11.54
CA ASP A 50 -18.97 -7.83 12.46
C ASP A 50 -18.10 -8.54 13.51
N GLY A 51 -16.97 -7.92 13.85
CA GLY A 51 -16.03 -8.46 14.84
C GLY A 51 -15.28 -9.73 14.41
N PHE A 52 -15.42 -10.18 13.16
CA PHE A 52 -14.62 -11.29 12.61
C PHE A 52 -13.45 -10.77 11.77
N PRO A 53 -12.24 -11.36 11.81
CA PRO A 53 -11.79 -12.27 12.87
C PRO A 53 -11.72 -11.53 14.23
N PRO A 54 -11.94 -12.23 15.36
CA PRO A 54 -11.86 -11.62 16.67
C PRO A 54 -10.44 -11.13 16.95
N ILE A 55 -10.31 -9.86 17.35
CA ILE A 55 -9.03 -9.27 17.72
C ILE A 55 -8.80 -9.55 19.22
N PRO A 56 -7.69 -10.21 19.62
CA PRO A 56 -7.42 -10.47 21.03
C PRO A 56 -7.33 -9.16 21.83
N GLY A 57 -8.13 -9.03 22.89
CA GLY A 57 -8.04 -7.92 23.85
C GLY A 57 -8.72 -6.62 23.44
N ALA A 58 -9.46 -6.57 22.32
CA ALA A 58 -10.24 -5.38 21.96
C ALA A 58 -11.52 -5.72 21.19
N GLU A 59 -12.65 -5.21 21.64
CA GLU A 59 -13.87 -5.14 20.82
C GLU A 59 -13.73 -3.95 19.86
N LEU A 60 -13.46 -4.24 18.59
CA LEU A 60 -13.45 -3.22 17.56
C LEU A 60 -14.90 -2.92 17.14
N ASN A 61 -15.60 -2.11 17.94
CA ASN A 61 -16.93 -1.65 17.58
C ASN A 61 -16.80 -0.49 16.57
N ILE A 62 -17.21 -0.75 15.32
CA ILE A 62 -17.33 0.23 14.25
C ILE A 62 -18.81 0.60 14.16
N PRO A 63 -19.28 1.72 14.70
CA PRO A 63 -20.71 2.04 14.76
C PRO A 63 -21.35 2.29 13.38
N GLU A 64 -20.56 2.59 12.35
CA GLU A 64 -21.02 2.77 10.98
C GLU A 64 -20.78 1.51 10.14
N HIS A 65 -21.85 0.94 9.59
CA HIS A 65 -21.81 -0.26 8.75
C HIS A 65 -22.52 -0.05 7.41
N GLY A 66 -22.30 -0.98 6.47
CA GLY A 66 -22.99 -1.02 5.18
C GLY A 66 -22.15 -0.52 3.99
N LEU A 67 -22.70 -0.70 2.79
CA LEU A 67 -21.98 -0.49 1.54
C LEU A 67 -21.44 0.94 1.38
N LEU A 68 -22.23 1.95 1.77
CA LEU A 68 -21.82 3.36 1.66
C LEU A 68 -20.64 3.69 2.58
N PHE A 69 -20.59 3.10 3.77
CA PHE A 69 -19.45 3.26 4.68
C PHE A 69 -18.19 2.66 4.04
N TRP A 70 -18.27 1.42 3.55
CA TRP A 70 -17.13 0.77 2.92
C TRP A 70 -16.69 1.44 1.62
N ILE A 71 -17.60 2.05 0.86
CA ILE A 71 -17.23 2.90 -0.29
C ILE A 71 -16.40 4.12 0.18
N LYS A 72 -16.78 4.77 1.29
CA LYS A 72 -15.99 5.87 1.87
C LYS A 72 -14.61 5.39 2.34
N VAL A 73 -14.54 4.20 2.94
CA VAL A 73 -13.25 3.58 3.31
C VAL A 73 -12.41 3.33 2.05
N GLN A 74 -12.98 2.73 1.01
CA GLN A 74 -12.28 2.45 -0.24
C GLN A 74 -11.90 3.70 -1.04
N ALA A 75 -12.54 4.85 -0.80
CA ALA A 75 -12.14 6.13 -1.40
C ALA A 75 -10.75 6.60 -0.92
N TRP A 76 -10.26 6.09 0.21
CA TRP A 76 -8.89 6.32 0.66
C TRP A 76 -7.87 5.45 -0.07
N SER A 77 -8.26 4.27 -0.56
CA SER A 77 -7.34 3.33 -1.20
C SER A 77 -6.54 3.95 -2.36
N PRO A 78 -7.12 4.73 -3.30
CA PRO A 78 -6.34 5.41 -4.35
C PRO A 78 -5.26 6.35 -3.81
N ILE A 79 -5.54 7.07 -2.72
CA ILE A 79 -4.59 7.97 -2.07
C ILE A 79 -3.45 7.14 -1.47
N LEU A 80 -3.79 6.05 -0.77
CA LEU A 80 -2.82 5.14 -0.17
C LEU A 80 -1.95 4.46 -1.23
N LEU A 81 -2.54 4.04 -2.35
CA LEU A 81 -1.80 3.48 -3.48
C LEU A 81 -0.83 4.51 -4.08
N ALA A 82 -1.27 5.77 -4.25
CA ALA A 82 -0.42 6.84 -4.75
C ALA A 82 0.77 7.11 -3.80
N VAL A 83 0.53 7.13 -2.48
CA VAL A 83 1.59 7.26 -1.47
C VAL A 83 2.57 6.08 -1.55
N TRP A 84 2.05 4.85 -1.68
CA TRP A 84 2.89 3.67 -1.79
C TRP A 84 3.75 3.68 -3.05
N ILE A 85 3.18 4.03 -4.21
CA ILE A 85 3.89 4.20 -5.47
C ILE A 85 4.99 5.25 -5.33
N ALA A 86 4.65 6.44 -4.81
CA ALA A 86 5.58 7.54 -4.64
C ALA A 86 6.76 7.15 -3.73
N ALA A 87 6.47 6.56 -2.58
CA ALA A 87 7.49 6.11 -1.64
C ALA A 87 8.35 4.98 -2.22
N ALA A 88 7.75 3.99 -2.89
CA ALA A 88 8.48 2.89 -3.53
C ALA A 88 9.44 3.40 -4.62
N GLY A 89 8.99 4.34 -5.47
CA GLY A 89 9.83 4.98 -6.47
C GLY A 89 10.98 5.77 -5.86
N TRP A 90 10.70 6.53 -4.79
CA TRP A 90 11.72 7.34 -4.11
C TRP A 90 12.77 6.50 -3.39
N PHE A 91 12.35 5.54 -2.56
CA PHE A 91 13.29 4.64 -1.89
C PHE A 91 14.04 3.76 -2.89
N GLY A 92 13.37 3.30 -3.95
CA GLY A 92 14.00 2.52 -5.01
C GLY A 92 15.12 3.30 -5.71
N ARG A 93 14.91 4.60 -6.00
CA ARG A 93 15.97 5.46 -6.54
C ARG A 93 17.07 5.79 -5.54
N LEU A 94 16.71 6.07 -4.29
CA LEU A 94 17.68 6.34 -3.22
C LEU A 94 18.62 5.14 -3.01
N LEU A 95 18.05 3.94 -2.97
CA LEU A 95 18.78 2.69 -2.76
C LEU A 95 19.39 2.15 -4.04
N GLY A 96 18.96 2.58 -5.23
CA GLY A 96 19.44 2.05 -6.50
C GLY A 96 20.87 2.44 -6.89
N SER A 97 21.48 3.41 -6.22
CA SER A 97 22.80 3.93 -6.58
C SER A 97 23.71 4.14 -5.36
N GLY A 98 25.02 4.10 -5.60
CA GLY A 98 26.02 4.42 -4.58
C GLY A 98 26.19 3.39 -3.46
N LYS A 99 26.87 3.84 -2.39
CA LYS A 99 27.27 3.00 -1.24
C LYS A 99 26.07 2.66 -0.36
N LEU A 100 25.74 1.37 -0.27
CA LEU A 100 24.60 0.87 0.53
C LEU A 100 24.70 1.25 2.01
N ALA A 101 25.92 1.21 2.57
CA ALA A 101 26.19 1.53 3.98
C ALA A 101 25.72 2.93 4.41
N ILE A 102 25.62 3.89 3.48
CA ILE A 102 25.13 5.24 3.77
C ILE A 102 23.65 5.36 3.39
N ARG A 103 23.27 4.79 2.24
CA ARG A 103 21.91 4.93 1.68
C ARG A 103 20.87 4.21 2.51
N LEU A 104 21.17 3.04 3.05
CA LEU A 104 20.21 2.27 3.84
C LEU A 104 19.88 2.97 5.16
N PRO A 105 20.84 3.41 5.99
CA PRO A 105 20.53 4.22 7.17
C PRO A 105 19.77 5.50 6.83
N ALA A 106 20.13 6.19 5.73
CA ALA A 106 19.40 7.38 5.30
C ALA A 106 17.95 7.07 4.91
N ALA A 107 17.70 5.94 4.23
CA ALA A 107 16.35 5.49 3.89
C ALA A 107 15.55 5.12 5.14
N VAL A 108 16.16 4.41 6.08
CA VAL A 108 15.53 4.05 7.36
C VAL A 108 15.21 5.32 8.17
N ALA A 109 16.15 6.26 8.26
CA ALA A 109 15.92 7.54 8.93
C ALA A 109 14.76 8.30 8.28
N ALA A 110 14.71 8.38 6.94
CA ALA A 110 13.62 9.02 6.22
C ALA A 110 12.26 8.35 6.49
N ALA A 111 12.21 7.02 6.58
CA ALA A 111 10.99 6.29 6.91
C ALA A 111 10.54 6.47 8.38
N ILE A 112 11.49 6.70 9.30
CA ILE A 112 11.22 6.88 10.73
C ILE A 112 10.86 8.34 11.08
N ILE A 113 11.25 9.34 10.28
CA ILE A 113 10.89 10.75 10.54
C ILE A 113 9.38 10.95 10.80
N PRO A 114 8.46 10.39 9.99
CA PRO A 114 7.03 10.41 10.28
C PRO A 114 6.64 9.90 11.67
N LEU A 115 7.28 8.82 12.13
CA LEU A 115 7.05 8.27 13.47
C LEU A 115 7.52 9.24 14.55
N LEU A 116 8.71 9.84 14.39
CA LEU A 116 9.21 10.85 15.32
C LEU A 116 8.29 12.07 15.37
N LEU A 117 7.78 12.53 14.23
CA LEU A 117 6.81 13.62 14.17
C LEU A 117 5.52 13.28 14.93
N ILE A 118 5.04 12.04 14.82
CA ILE A 118 3.88 11.55 15.59
C ILE A 118 4.18 11.55 17.10
N VAL A 119 5.36 11.07 17.51
CA VAL A 119 5.75 11.05 18.93
C VAL A 119 5.80 12.47 19.47
N VAL A 120 6.50 13.38 18.80
CA VAL A 120 6.60 14.80 19.19
C VAL A 120 5.23 15.48 19.22
N TYR A 121 4.37 15.17 18.24
CA TYR A 121 3.01 15.71 18.21
C TYR A 121 2.23 15.38 19.49
N ASN A 122 2.31 14.14 19.94
CA ASN A 122 1.61 13.69 21.14
C ASN A 122 2.30 14.10 22.44
N SER A 123 3.63 14.08 22.50
CA SER A 123 4.38 14.34 23.74
C SER A 123 4.55 15.83 24.04
N ALA A 124 4.72 16.66 23.02
CA ALA A 124 5.00 18.09 23.15
C ALA A 124 3.77 18.98 22.88
N GLN A 125 2.57 18.38 22.75
CA GLN A 125 1.33 19.07 22.41
C GLN A 125 1.49 20.02 21.19
N MET A 126 2.22 19.57 20.18
CA MET A 126 2.50 20.37 18.99
C MET A 126 1.18 20.76 18.32
N HIS A 127 1.05 22.03 17.95
CA HIS A 127 -0.13 22.50 17.26
C HIS A 127 -0.34 21.75 15.93
N ARG A 128 -1.59 21.36 15.62
CA ARG A 128 -1.93 20.55 14.44
C ARG A 128 -1.45 21.17 13.12
N ALA A 129 -1.51 22.50 12.98
CA ALA A 129 -1.02 23.17 11.79
C ALA A 129 0.50 23.01 11.61
N ILE A 130 1.28 23.03 12.71
CA ILE A 130 2.73 22.83 12.66
C ILE A 130 3.04 21.40 12.24
N PHE A 131 2.33 20.42 12.79
CA PHE A 131 2.45 19.01 12.36
C PHE A 131 2.18 18.84 10.87
N GLY A 132 1.15 19.50 10.35
CA GLY A 132 0.82 19.51 8.92
C GLY A 132 1.93 20.16 8.07
N LEU A 133 2.47 21.31 8.52
CA LEU A 133 3.59 21.98 7.85
C LEU A 133 4.85 21.12 7.84
N CYS A 134 5.14 20.36 8.91
CA CYS A 134 6.26 19.41 8.93
C CYS A 134 6.10 18.31 7.87
N TRP A 135 4.89 17.81 7.66
CA TRP A 135 4.59 16.86 6.58
C TRP A 135 4.80 17.45 5.19
N VAL A 136 4.31 18.68 4.97
CA VAL A 136 4.56 19.41 3.70
C VAL A 136 6.06 19.62 3.48
N GLY A 137 6.79 20.00 4.53
CA GLY A 137 8.25 20.14 4.49
C GLY A 137 8.95 18.84 4.15
N LEU A 138 8.53 17.71 4.74
CA LEU A 138 9.09 16.39 4.44
C LEU A 138 8.88 16.04 2.96
N ILE A 139 7.67 16.24 2.44
CA ILE A 139 7.36 16.01 1.02
C ILE A 139 8.23 16.90 0.14
N ALA A 140 8.37 18.18 0.49
CA ALA A 140 9.20 19.13 -0.26
C ALA A 140 10.66 18.68 -0.33
N VAL A 141 11.22 18.15 0.76
CA VAL A 141 12.58 17.59 0.79
C VAL A 141 12.70 16.30 -0.05
N MET A 142 11.61 15.56 -0.22
CA MET A 142 11.58 14.37 -1.08
C MET A 142 11.46 14.70 -2.58
N VAL A 143 10.98 15.90 -2.96
CA VAL A 143 10.76 16.32 -4.36
C VAL A 143 11.98 16.10 -5.27
N PRO A 144 13.22 16.49 -4.89
CA PRO A 144 14.40 16.24 -5.73
C PRO A 144 14.62 14.75 -6.02
N GLY A 145 14.26 13.87 -5.09
CA GLY A 145 14.30 12.42 -5.29
C GLY A 145 13.21 11.94 -6.24
N PHE A 146 11.99 12.46 -6.13
CA PHE A 146 10.90 12.12 -7.06
C PHE A 146 11.23 12.51 -8.51
N ARG A 147 11.89 13.67 -8.71
CA ARG A 147 12.34 14.13 -10.03
C ARG A 147 13.40 13.23 -10.69
N ARG A 148 14.05 12.35 -9.93
CA ARG A 148 15.03 11.37 -10.46
C ARG A 148 14.38 10.10 -11.01
N VAL A 149 13.08 9.90 -10.76
CA VAL A 149 12.32 8.82 -11.37
C VAL A 149 11.82 9.30 -12.73
N SER A 150 12.13 8.58 -13.80
CA SER A 150 11.66 8.95 -15.14
C SER A 150 10.13 8.84 -15.22
N GLN A 151 9.50 9.61 -16.10
CA GLN A 151 8.06 9.52 -16.33
C GLN A 151 7.64 8.10 -16.72
N GLU A 152 8.48 7.41 -17.50
CA GLU A 152 8.21 6.03 -17.91
C GLU A 152 8.24 5.06 -16.73
N ASP A 153 9.21 5.19 -15.82
CA ASP A 153 9.25 4.37 -14.61
C ASP A 153 8.06 4.64 -13.69
N TRP A 154 7.59 5.88 -13.61
CA TRP A 154 6.36 6.18 -12.87
C TRP A 154 5.16 5.45 -13.45
N LEU A 155 5.01 5.45 -14.78
CA LEU A 155 3.93 4.71 -15.45
C LEU A 155 4.04 3.21 -15.16
N ARG A 156 5.25 2.64 -15.30
CA ARG A 156 5.49 1.21 -15.07
C ARG A 156 5.25 0.81 -13.61
N LEU A 157 5.73 1.60 -12.65
CA LEU A 157 5.51 1.39 -11.22
C LEU A 157 4.03 1.46 -10.88
N THR A 158 3.33 2.47 -11.40
CA THR A 158 1.89 2.63 -11.19
C THR A 158 1.13 1.43 -11.75
N ALA A 159 1.45 1.00 -12.97
CA ALA A 159 0.81 -0.14 -13.60
C ALA A 159 1.02 -1.44 -12.79
N CYS A 160 2.24 -1.68 -12.32
CA CYS A 160 2.55 -2.89 -11.55
C CYS A 160 1.93 -2.88 -10.16
N LEU A 161 2.08 -1.79 -9.40
CA LEU A 161 1.57 -1.72 -8.04
C LEU A 161 0.03 -1.67 -7.99
N ALA A 162 -0.61 -1.05 -8.99
CA ALA A 162 -2.06 -1.20 -9.15
C ALA A 162 -2.43 -2.65 -9.51
N GLY A 163 -1.68 -3.28 -10.43
CA GLY A 163 -1.89 -4.66 -10.87
C GLY A 163 -1.78 -5.71 -9.76
N LEU A 164 -1.00 -5.45 -8.71
CA LEU A 164 -0.88 -6.34 -7.53
C LEU A 164 -2.22 -6.65 -6.87
N HIS A 165 -3.22 -5.78 -7.00
CA HIS A 165 -4.54 -6.00 -6.43
C HIS A 165 -5.30 -7.16 -7.09
N ALA A 166 -4.80 -7.69 -8.22
CA ALA A 166 -5.24 -8.99 -8.73
C ALA A 166 -5.06 -10.11 -7.68
N ALA A 167 -3.99 -10.04 -6.86
CA ALA A 167 -3.75 -11.03 -5.81
C ALA A 167 -4.86 -10.98 -4.76
N ALA A 168 -5.21 -9.77 -4.32
CA ALA A 168 -6.33 -9.57 -3.40
C ALA A 168 -7.63 -10.11 -3.99
N ILE A 169 -7.95 -9.81 -5.26
CA ILE A 169 -9.17 -10.32 -5.92
C ILE A 169 -9.21 -11.85 -5.93
N VAL A 170 -8.11 -12.53 -6.28
CA VAL A 170 -8.07 -14.00 -6.30
C VAL A 170 -8.17 -14.58 -4.88
N LEU A 171 -7.52 -13.94 -3.91
CA LEU A 171 -7.54 -14.36 -2.50
C LEU A 171 -8.85 -14.01 -1.79
N LEU A 172 -9.73 -13.19 -2.38
CA LEU A 172 -11.08 -13.00 -1.84
C LEU A 172 -11.84 -14.32 -1.73
N ILE A 173 -11.63 -15.28 -2.65
CA ILE A 173 -12.30 -16.59 -2.58
C ILE A 173 -11.94 -17.34 -1.28
N PRO A 174 -10.66 -17.61 -0.97
CA PRO A 174 -10.31 -18.25 0.30
C PRO A 174 -10.64 -17.39 1.52
N PHE A 175 -10.61 -16.05 1.43
CA PHE A 175 -11.12 -15.18 2.49
C PHE A 175 -12.62 -15.40 2.74
N THR A 176 -13.45 -15.41 1.71
CA THR A 176 -14.89 -15.68 1.82
C THR A 176 -15.13 -17.07 2.40
N ILE A 177 -14.39 -18.09 1.97
CA ILE A 177 -14.49 -19.44 2.54
C ILE A 177 -14.14 -19.42 4.04
N ALA A 178 -13.05 -18.75 4.43
CA ALA A 178 -12.65 -18.65 5.83
C ALA A 178 -13.68 -17.91 6.70
N VAL A 179 -14.29 -16.85 6.16
CA VAL A 179 -15.37 -16.09 6.80
C VAL A 179 -16.64 -16.93 6.95
N VAL A 180 -17.08 -17.61 5.89
CA VAL A 180 -18.26 -18.49 5.93
C VAL A 180 -18.06 -19.66 6.90
N ALA A 181 -16.85 -20.24 6.93
CA ALA A 181 -16.46 -21.26 7.88
C ALA A 181 -16.22 -20.72 9.30
N ARG A 182 -16.30 -19.40 9.51
CA ARG A 182 -16.01 -18.70 10.77
C ARG A 182 -14.69 -19.13 11.41
N SER A 183 -13.65 -19.31 10.59
CA SER A 183 -12.32 -19.76 11.04
C SER A 183 -11.30 -18.62 11.03
N PRO A 184 -10.98 -18.01 12.20
CA PRO A 184 -9.99 -16.94 12.28
C PRO A 184 -8.60 -17.40 11.85
N ARG A 185 -8.26 -18.67 12.16
CA ARG A 185 -6.96 -19.25 11.76
C ARG A 185 -6.82 -19.32 10.24
N ALA A 186 -7.87 -19.78 9.54
CA ALA A 186 -7.86 -19.81 8.08
C ALA A 186 -7.80 -18.39 7.51
N TYR A 187 -8.55 -17.45 8.08
CA TYR A 187 -8.52 -16.05 7.68
C TYR A 187 -7.11 -15.46 7.79
N HIS A 188 -6.48 -15.56 8.97
CA HIS A 188 -5.12 -15.07 9.19
C HIS A 188 -4.08 -15.80 8.32
N ALA A 189 -4.23 -17.10 8.07
CA ALA A 189 -3.35 -17.82 7.14
C ALA A 189 -3.42 -17.23 5.72
N VAL A 190 -4.63 -16.90 5.24
CA VAL A 190 -4.81 -16.23 3.94
C VAL A 190 -4.22 -14.82 3.97
N GLU A 191 -4.35 -14.07 5.07
CA GLU A 191 -3.69 -12.76 5.23
C GLU A 191 -2.16 -12.87 5.12
N PHE A 192 -1.54 -13.82 5.82
CA PHE A 192 -0.09 -14.03 5.74
C PHE A 192 0.34 -14.39 4.31
N VAL A 193 -0.38 -15.30 3.66
CA VAL A 193 -0.12 -15.67 2.26
C VAL A 193 -0.23 -14.43 1.36
N MET A 194 -1.29 -13.64 1.50
CA MET A 194 -1.47 -12.40 0.74
C MET A 194 -0.31 -11.42 0.97
N LEU A 195 0.07 -11.19 2.23
CA LEU A 195 1.15 -10.28 2.59
C LEU A 195 2.48 -10.68 1.93
N PHE A 196 2.92 -11.93 2.10
CA PHE A 196 4.17 -12.40 1.52
C PHE A 196 4.13 -12.42 -0.01
N TRP A 197 2.98 -12.78 -0.59
CA TRP A 197 2.83 -12.81 -2.04
C TRP A 197 2.88 -11.40 -2.64
N VAL A 198 2.11 -10.46 -2.11
CA VAL A 198 2.13 -9.05 -2.55
C VAL A 198 3.52 -8.44 -2.36
N LEU A 199 4.16 -8.70 -1.22
CA LEU A 199 5.52 -8.20 -0.95
C LEU A 199 6.55 -8.78 -1.94
N GLY A 200 6.46 -10.07 -2.26
CA GLY A 200 7.31 -10.74 -3.24
C GLY A 200 7.13 -10.18 -4.65
N LEU A 201 5.88 -10.04 -5.11
CA LEU A 201 5.57 -9.49 -6.43
C LEU A 201 5.92 -8.00 -6.55
N ALA A 202 5.66 -7.20 -5.50
CA ALA A 202 6.06 -5.80 -5.45
C ALA A 202 7.58 -5.67 -5.54
N THR A 203 8.32 -6.48 -4.76
CA THR A 203 9.79 -6.52 -4.78
C THR A 203 10.30 -6.89 -6.16
N PHE A 204 9.73 -7.93 -6.79
CA PHE A 204 10.09 -8.35 -8.14
C PHE A 204 9.85 -7.24 -9.18
N SER A 205 8.70 -6.57 -9.09
CA SER A 205 8.33 -5.47 -10.00
C SER A 205 9.26 -4.27 -9.85
N VAL A 206 9.48 -3.80 -8.61
CA VAL A 206 10.38 -2.67 -8.33
C VAL A 206 11.81 -2.97 -8.77
N ARG A 207 12.30 -4.20 -8.49
CA ARG A 207 13.62 -4.66 -8.93
C ARG A 207 13.77 -4.55 -10.45
N ARG A 208 12.78 -5.04 -11.19
CA ARG A 208 12.80 -5.09 -12.66
C ARG A 208 12.66 -3.72 -13.30
N ILE A 209 11.75 -2.88 -12.80
CA ILE A 209 11.48 -1.55 -13.37
C ILE A 209 12.65 -0.62 -13.09
N LEU A 210 13.14 -0.58 -11.85
CA LEU A 210 14.21 0.35 -11.48
C LEU A 210 15.61 -0.22 -11.73
N ASN A 211 15.71 -1.48 -12.17
CA ASN A 211 16.95 -2.21 -12.42
C ASN A 211 17.91 -2.17 -11.22
N ILE A 212 17.41 -2.58 -10.04
CA ILE A 212 18.18 -2.58 -8.79
C ILE A 212 18.32 -4.01 -8.25
N ALA A 213 19.26 -4.25 -7.34
CA ALA A 213 19.41 -5.55 -6.69
C ALA A 213 18.17 -5.93 -5.87
N THR A 214 17.83 -7.22 -5.80
CA THR A 214 16.63 -7.72 -5.12
C THR A 214 16.53 -7.24 -3.66
N ALA A 215 17.61 -7.32 -2.89
CA ALA A 215 17.61 -6.86 -1.50
C ALA A 215 17.30 -5.35 -1.38
N ARG A 216 17.81 -4.53 -2.30
CA ARG A 216 17.53 -3.08 -2.34
C ARG A 216 16.08 -2.81 -2.72
N ALA A 217 15.52 -3.56 -3.66
CA ALA A 217 14.10 -3.49 -4.02
C ALA A 217 13.20 -3.89 -2.85
N PHE A 218 13.53 -4.97 -2.15
CA PHE A 218 12.81 -5.42 -0.97
C PHE A 218 12.79 -4.33 0.11
N SER A 219 13.96 -3.77 0.44
CA SER A 219 14.04 -2.66 1.40
C SER A 219 13.22 -1.45 0.96
N ALA A 220 13.22 -1.10 -0.34
CA ALA A 220 12.44 0.01 -0.85
C ALA A 220 10.92 -0.21 -0.69
N VAL A 221 10.44 -1.42 -0.98
CA VAL A 221 9.02 -1.79 -0.82
C VAL A 221 8.64 -1.87 0.65
N PHE A 222 9.49 -2.45 1.49
CA PHE A 222 9.22 -2.57 2.92
C PHE A 222 9.15 -1.19 3.60
N LEU A 223 10.12 -0.30 3.32
CA LEU A 223 10.12 1.06 3.84
C LEU A 223 8.95 1.90 3.29
N SER A 224 8.52 1.66 2.04
CA SER A 224 7.36 2.35 1.48
C SER A 224 6.04 1.93 2.14
N LEU A 225 5.89 0.65 2.52
CA LEU A 225 4.74 0.18 3.31
C LEU A 225 4.73 0.80 4.71
N ILE A 226 5.88 0.86 5.40
CA ILE A 226 5.99 1.56 6.69
C ILE A 226 5.58 3.04 6.56
N THR A 227 6.07 3.71 5.51
CA THR A 227 5.75 5.12 5.25
C THR A 227 4.26 5.32 4.99
N GLN A 228 3.63 4.41 4.25
CA GLN A 228 2.19 4.42 3.99
C GLN A 228 1.37 4.26 5.28
N ILE A 229 1.77 3.34 6.17
CA ILE A 229 1.12 3.16 7.48
C ILE A 229 1.26 4.42 8.34
N LEU A 230 2.45 5.01 8.42
CA LEU A 230 2.69 6.23 9.19
C LEU A 230 1.95 7.44 8.60
N PHE A 231 1.76 7.47 7.28
CA PHE A 231 0.93 8.46 6.60
C PHE A 231 -0.54 8.34 7.04
N VAL A 232 -1.10 7.12 7.08
CA VAL A 232 -2.48 6.86 7.55
C VAL A 232 -2.69 7.41 8.97
N PHE A 233 -1.81 7.06 9.90
CA PHE A 233 -1.89 7.57 11.28
C PHE A 233 -1.75 9.10 11.34
N SER A 234 -0.88 9.68 10.51
CA SER A 234 -0.69 11.13 10.48
C SER A 234 -1.92 11.86 9.94
N MET A 235 -2.57 11.33 8.89
CA MET A 235 -3.81 11.90 8.38
C MET A 235 -4.93 11.86 9.42
N HIS A 236 -4.96 10.83 10.27
CA HIS A 236 -5.89 10.77 11.40
C HIS A 236 -5.61 11.85 12.45
N LEU A 237 -4.35 12.03 12.87
CA LEU A 237 -3.95 13.04 13.85
C LEU A 237 -4.18 14.49 13.34
N LEU A 238 -4.06 14.68 12.02
CA LEU A 238 -4.43 15.94 11.36
C LEU A 238 -5.94 16.17 11.27
N GLY A 239 -6.77 15.19 11.66
CA GLY A 239 -8.23 15.26 11.56
C GLY A 239 -8.76 15.13 10.12
N VAL A 240 -7.93 14.70 9.17
CA VAL A 240 -8.32 14.48 7.78
C VAL A 240 -8.95 13.10 7.61
N LEU A 241 -8.40 12.08 8.28
CA LEU A 241 -8.92 10.71 8.27
C LEU A 241 -9.83 10.48 9.49
N PRO A 242 -11.14 10.22 9.30
CA PRO A 242 -12.05 9.92 10.40
C PRO A 242 -11.61 8.68 11.18
N LYS A 243 -11.84 8.67 12.49
CA LYS A 243 -11.46 7.56 13.38
C LYS A 243 -12.06 6.22 12.93
N GLU A 244 -13.31 6.23 12.49
CA GLU A 244 -13.99 5.00 12.05
C GLU A 244 -13.42 4.45 10.74
N VAL A 245 -12.98 5.33 9.84
CA VAL A 245 -12.26 4.90 8.63
C VAL A 245 -10.89 4.33 8.99
N LEU A 246 -10.16 4.94 9.95
CA LEU A 246 -8.90 4.39 10.44
C LEU A 246 -9.07 2.98 11.01
N LYS A 247 -10.06 2.78 11.90
CA LYS A 247 -10.37 1.45 12.45
C LYS A 247 -10.69 0.44 11.34
N ALA A 248 -11.51 0.84 10.37
CA ALA A 248 -11.88 -0.01 9.25
C ALA A 248 -10.66 -0.38 8.39
N LEU A 249 -9.75 0.57 8.11
CA LEU A 249 -8.50 0.31 7.38
C LEU A 249 -7.53 -0.60 8.15
N MET A 250 -7.56 -0.60 9.48
CA MET A 250 -6.73 -1.49 10.30
C MET A 250 -7.35 -2.88 10.48
N ALA A 251 -8.64 -3.03 10.26
CA ALA A 251 -9.40 -4.27 10.39
C ALA A 251 -9.70 -4.96 9.04
N ALA A 252 -9.39 -4.26 7.95
CA ALA A 252 -9.51 -4.72 6.58
C ALA A 252 -8.24 -5.42 6.14
#